data_AF-A0A3B4V551-F1
#
_entry.id   AF-A0A3B4V551-F1
#
_cell.length_a   1.000
_cell.length_b   1.000
_cell.length_c   1.000
_cell.angle_alpha   90.00
_cell.angle_beta   90.00
_cell.angle_gamma   90.00
#
_symmetry.space_group_name_H-M   'P 1'
#
loop_
_entity.id
_entity.type
_entity.pdbx_description
1 polymer ?
#
loop_
_entity_poly.entity_id
_entity_poly.type
_entity_poly.pdbx_seq_one_letter_code
_entity_poly.pdbx_strand_id
1 'polypeptide(L)'
;MHQWDVSLFSVTPAAALLSRCVSRGAVSQEEIDSASSRQSPIFSSHLHEAVQRIRMQRQLDEVQLEVELLKEEKKSADVTHTFHLTRRFHMLQMFCGHLQELLKDQNSLRQRLMRPLGRTNLPVQAHLHRSVVEVVKMLLDFIETLEEKLDSVHSCTTTRDRLTQLNTSLAQLLAQVAEVQSLSNQVLQWKEVVSSLQSDTSA
;
A
#
# COMPACT_ATOMS: atom_id res chain seq x y z
N MET A 1 22.42 28.00 24.75
CA MET A 1 23.13 29.18 24.21
C MET A 1 22.51 30.40 24.86
N HIS A 2 23.28 31.18 25.61
CA HIS A 2 22.76 32.32 26.35
C HIS A 2 22.30 33.42 25.38
N GLN A 3 21.01 33.70 25.44
CA GLN A 3 20.35 34.82 24.81
C GLN A 3 21.01 36.09 25.35
N TRP A 4 21.68 36.84 24.48
CA TRP A 4 22.23 38.14 24.86
C TRP A 4 21.05 39.10 25.04
N ASP A 5 20.58 39.22 26.29
CA ASP A 5 19.71 40.32 26.69
C ASP A 5 20.51 41.63 26.61
N VAL A 6 20.49 42.25 25.44
CA VAL A 6 20.96 43.63 25.27
C VAL A 6 19.89 44.53 25.88
N SER A 7 20.11 44.95 27.13
CA SER A 7 19.26 45.94 27.78
C SER A 7 19.26 47.24 26.97
N LEU A 8 18.08 47.72 26.55
CA LEU A 8 17.88 48.93 25.73
C LEU A 8 18.37 50.24 26.38
N PHE A 9 18.77 50.22 27.66
CA PHE A 9 19.11 51.41 28.45
C PHE A 9 20.54 51.42 29.01
N SER A 10 21.40 50.47 28.59
CA SER A 10 22.81 50.47 28.95
C SER A 10 23.64 50.96 27.77
N VAL A 11 24.30 52.11 27.92
CA VAL A 11 25.26 52.59 26.91
C VAL A 11 26.46 51.65 26.95
N THR A 12 26.57 50.78 25.95
CA THR A 12 27.71 49.86 25.80
C THR A 12 29.03 50.63 25.93
N PRO A 13 30.08 50.09 26.57
CA PRO A 13 31.38 50.77 26.69
C PRO A 13 31.94 51.29 25.35
N ALA A 14 31.65 50.59 24.26
CA ALA A 14 31.96 51.04 22.90
C ALA A 14 31.22 52.33 22.50
N ALA A 15 29.92 52.44 22.81
CA ALA A 15 29.13 53.64 22.54
C ALA A 15 29.61 54.85 23.38
N ALA A 16 30.04 54.61 24.63
CA ALA A 16 30.64 55.65 25.47
C ALA A 16 31.98 56.17 24.90
N LEU A 17 32.83 55.27 24.36
CA LEU A 17 34.07 55.66 23.68
C LEU A 17 33.80 56.45 22.40
N LEU A 18 32.87 55.99 21.57
CA LEU A 18 32.48 56.67 20.33
C LEU A 18 31.92 58.07 20.62
N SER A 19 31.05 58.20 21.63
CA SER A 19 30.55 59.50 22.09
C SER A 19 31.67 60.45 22.52
N ARG A 20 32.71 59.94 23.19
CA ARG A 20 33.88 60.73 23.60
C ARG A 20 34.76 61.15 22.42
N CYS A 21 34.85 60.35 21.37
CA CYS A 21 35.53 60.68 20.12
C CYS A 21 34.80 61.76 19.33
N VAL A 22 33.46 61.69 19.28
CA VAL A 22 32.63 62.74 18.67
C VAL A 22 32.74 64.05 19.44
N SER A 23 32.66 64.00 20.78
CA SER A 23 32.78 65.18 21.64
C SER A 23 34.15 65.86 21.55
N ARG A 24 35.21 65.10 21.20
CA ARG A 24 36.57 65.62 20.98
C ARG A 24 36.84 66.04 19.54
N GLY A 25 35.85 65.95 18.64
CA GLY A 25 35.99 66.28 17.22
C GLY A 25 36.93 65.34 16.45
N ALA A 26 37.23 64.15 16.99
CA ALA A 26 38.10 63.19 16.34
C ALA A 26 37.39 62.39 15.23
N VAL A 27 36.07 62.28 15.32
CA VAL A 27 35.18 61.62 14.36
C VAL A 27 33.86 62.39 14.36
N SER A 28 33.22 62.59 13.21
CA SER A 28 31.91 63.24 13.14
C SER A 28 30.75 62.25 13.33
N GLN A 29 29.59 62.73 13.80
CA GLN A 29 28.39 61.88 13.91
C GLN A 29 27.98 61.32 12.54
N GLU A 30 28.11 62.14 11.48
CA GLU A 30 27.83 61.73 10.09
C GLU A 30 28.76 60.60 9.60
N GLU A 31 30.04 60.60 10.02
CA GLU A 31 30.98 59.51 9.70
C GLU A 31 30.60 58.19 10.38
N ILE A 32 30.12 58.24 11.62
CA ILE A 32 29.62 57.06 12.35
C ILE A 32 28.35 56.52 11.70
N ASP A 33 27.40 57.40 11.38
CA ASP A 33 26.13 57.03 10.75
C ASP A 33 26.35 56.49 9.31
N SER A 34 27.34 57.04 8.59
CA SER A 34 27.76 56.56 7.27
C SER A 34 28.46 55.20 7.33
N ALA A 35 29.23 54.92 8.39
CA ALA A 35 29.87 53.63 8.60
C ALA A 35 28.85 52.55 9.03
N SER A 36 27.83 52.92 9.79
CA SER A 36 26.75 52.00 10.20
C SER A 36 25.79 51.65 9.06
N SER A 37 25.57 52.58 8.12
CA SER A 37 24.71 52.38 6.94
C SER A 37 25.41 51.65 5.79
N ARG A 38 26.74 51.58 5.78
CA ARG A 38 27.47 50.70 4.86
C ARG A 38 27.18 49.24 5.23
N GLN A 39 26.28 48.61 4.48
CA GLN A 39 26.03 47.17 4.46
C GLN A 39 27.22 46.36 3.90
N SER A 40 28.45 46.87 3.99
CA SER A 40 29.63 46.05 3.74
C SER A 40 29.71 45.00 4.86
N PRO A 41 29.90 43.71 4.55
CA PRO A 41 30.05 42.71 5.59
C PRO A 41 31.26 43.09 6.44
N ILE A 42 31.00 43.43 7.70
CA ILE A 42 32.02 43.80 8.72
C ILE A 42 33.00 42.64 8.96
N PHE A 43 32.63 41.44 8.50
CA PHE A 43 33.38 40.21 8.59
C PHE A 43 33.77 39.70 7.20
N SER A 44 34.81 38.85 7.14
CA SER A 44 35.28 38.25 5.89
C SER A 44 34.14 37.52 5.14
N SER A 45 34.22 37.49 3.80
CA SER A 45 33.27 36.77 2.94
C SER A 45 33.06 35.32 3.37
N HIS A 46 34.14 34.66 3.80
CA HIS A 46 34.11 33.30 4.34
C HIS A 46 33.22 33.15 5.60
N LEU A 47 33.21 34.14 6.50
CA LEU A 47 32.34 34.10 7.67
C LEU A 47 30.87 34.28 7.26
N HIS A 48 30.59 35.18 6.32
CA HIS A 48 29.23 35.35 5.79
C HIS A 48 28.71 34.06 5.16
N GLU A 49 29.51 33.41 4.31
CA GLU A 49 29.18 32.11 3.71
C GLU A 49 28.96 31.02 4.76
N ALA A 50 29.83 30.93 5.78
CA ALA A 50 29.69 29.97 6.86
C ALA A 50 28.39 30.17 7.65
N VAL A 51 28.02 31.43 7.96
CA VAL A 51 26.76 31.76 8.63
C VAL A 51 25.55 31.37 7.77
N GLN A 52 25.60 31.60 6.46
CA GLN A 52 24.52 31.18 5.55
C GLN A 52 24.41 29.66 5.47
N ARG A 53 25.54 28.94 5.41
CA ARG A 53 25.54 27.46 5.45
C ARG A 53 24.93 26.92 6.74
N ILE A 54 25.29 27.48 7.89
CA ILE A 54 24.70 27.09 9.18
C ILE A 54 23.19 27.36 9.20
N ARG A 55 22.75 28.50 8.65
CA ARG A 55 21.33 28.83 8.56
C ARG A 55 20.58 27.84 7.67
N MET A 56 21.11 27.53 6.49
CA MET A 56 20.51 26.54 5.59
C MET A 56 20.51 25.14 6.19
N GLN A 57 21.59 24.74 6.87
CA GLN A 57 21.66 23.45 7.56
C GLN A 57 20.60 23.35 8.64
N ARG A 58 20.42 24.41 9.44
CA ARG A 58 19.35 24.44 10.46
C ARG A 58 17.96 24.27 9.85
N GLN A 59 17.69 24.94 8.72
CA GLN A 59 16.42 24.79 8.01
C GLN A 59 16.23 23.37 7.48
N LEU A 60 17.30 22.74 6.98
CA LEU A 60 17.26 21.36 6.53
C LEU A 60 16.94 20.40 7.69
N ASP A 61 17.61 20.58 8.83
CA ASP A 61 17.42 19.76 10.02
C ASP A 61 15.98 19.92 10.57
N GLU A 62 15.43 21.14 10.54
CA GLU A 62 14.05 21.43 10.95
C GLU A 62 13.02 20.72 10.07
N VAL A 63 13.16 20.82 8.75
CA VAL A 63 12.30 20.11 7.79
C VAL A 63 12.45 18.60 7.92
N GLN A 64 13.66 18.11 8.14
CA GLN A 64 13.88 16.67 8.34
C GLN A 64 13.16 16.17 9.59
N LEU A 65 13.21 16.92 10.69
CA LEU A 65 12.50 16.57 11.92
C LEU A 65 10.98 16.57 11.73
N GLU A 66 10.45 17.54 10.98
CA GLU A 66 9.02 17.60 10.64
C GLU A 66 8.58 16.37 9.81
N VAL A 67 9.41 15.94 8.86
CA VAL A 67 9.16 14.73 8.07
C VAL A 67 9.19 13.48 8.95
N GLU A 68 10.14 13.37 9.88
CA GLU A 68 10.19 12.25 10.82
C GLU A 68 8.97 12.21 11.74
N LEU A 69 8.52 13.36 12.23
CA LEU A 69 7.32 13.48 13.06
C LEU A 69 6.07 13.01 12.30
N LEU A 70 5.86 13.49 11.07
CA LEU A 70 4.74 13.08 10.22
C LEU A 70 4.79 11.59 9.88
N LYS A 71 5.99 11.02 9.72
CA LYS A 71 6.18 9.59 9.47
C LYS A 71 5.77 8.75 10.68
N GLU A 72 6.12 9.17 11.89
CA GLU A 72 5.70 8.49 13.13
C GLU A 72 4.21 8.67 13.41
N GLU A 73 3.64 9.85 13.13
CA GLU A 73 2.18 10.05 13.20
C GLU A 73 1.45 9.09 12.25
N LYS A 74 1.92 8.98 11.00
CA LYS A 74 1.34 8.06 10.02
C LYS A 74 1.43 6.59 10.45
N LYS A 75 2.53 6.18 11.08
CA LYS A 75 2.69 4.81 11.60
C LYS A 75 1.75 4.51 12.77
N SER A 76 1.46 5.50 13.61
CA SER A 76 0.60 5.37 14.79
C SER A 76 -0.88 5.71 14.51
N ALA A 77 -1.20 6.20 13.31
CA ALA A 77 -2.53 6.67 12.97
C ALA A 77 -3.63 5.61 13.12
N ASP A 78 -3.32 4.32 12.99
CA ASP A 78 -4.32 3.26 13.13
C ASP A 78 -4.82 3.08 14.58
N VAL A 79 -4.07 3.58 15.56
CA VAL A 79 -4.39 3.52 16.99
C VAL A 79 -4.62 4.89 17.64
N THR A 80 -4.20 5.99 17.01
CA THR A 80 -4.40 7.36 17.54
C THR A 80 -5.52 8.12 16.83
N HIS A 81 -5.67 7.95 15.51
CA HIS A 81 -6.64 8.72 14.73
C HIS A 81 -8.06 8.17 14.87
N THR A 82 -9.00 9.06 15.21
CA THR A 82 -10.42 8.74 15.40
C THR A 82 -11.01 8.08 14.17
N PHE A 83 -10.62 8.50 12.95
CA PHE A 83 -11.10 7.89 11.70
C PHE A 83 -10.89 6.36 11.65
N HIS A 84 -9.70 5.88 11.99
CA HIS A 84 -9.38 4.46 11.99
C HIS A 84 -10.01 3.72 13.18
N LEU A 85 -10.00 4.36 14.35
CA LEU A 85 -10.58 3.81 15.57
C LEU A 85 -12.10 3.65 15.47
N THR A 86 -12.84 4.65 14.96
CA THR A 86 -14.31 4.61 14.84
C THR A 86 -14.78 3.39 14.06
N ARG A 87 -14.11 3.04 12.96
CA ARG A 87 -14.44 1.85 12.18
C ARG A 87 -14.21 0.57 12.98
N ARG A 88 -13.08 0.46 13.69
CA ARG A 88 -12.77 -0.70 14.56
C ARG A 88 -13.76 -0.82 15.71
N PHE A 89 -14.09 0.29 16.37
CA PHE A 89 -15.09 0.34 17.44
C PHE A 89 -16.48 -0.06 16.95
N HIS A 90 -16.91 0.43 15.79
CA HIS A 90 -18.20 0.06 15.22
C HIS A 90 -18.29 -1.44 14.94
N MET A 91 -17.24 -2.03 14.35
CA MET A 91 -17.18 -3.47 14.10
C MET A 91 -17.23 -4.28 15.41
N LEU A 92 -16.48 -3.87 16.42
CA LEU A 92 -16.49 -4.51 17.72
C LEU A 92 -17.87 -4.40 18.39
N GLN A 93 -18.50 -3.24 18.31
CA GLN A 93 -19.83 -3.01 18.86
C GLN A 93 -20.89 -3.89 18.18
N MET A 94 -20.85 -4.00 16.86
CA MET A 94 -21.73 -4.92 16.11
C MET A 94 -21.51 -6.38 16.53
N PHE A 95 -20.25 -6.81 16.65
CA PHE A 95 -19.92 -8.16 17.09
C PHE A 95 -20.41 -8.43 18.53
N CYS A 96 -20.17 -7.51 19.45
CA CYS A 96 -20.69 -7.59 20.82
C CYS A 96 -22.23 -7.62 20.85
N GLY A 97 -22.89 -6.85 19.99
CA GLY A 97 -24.34 -6.87 19.82
C GLY A 97 -24.84 -8.25 19.40
N HIS A 98 -24.26 -8.84 18.35
CA HIS A 98 -24.61 -10.18 17.90
C HIS A 98 -24.35 -11.25 18.98
N LEU A 99 -23.23 -11.18 19.71
CA LEU A 99 -22.97 -12.09 20.82
C LEU A 99 -24.02 -11.96 21.92
N GLN A 100 -24.44 -10.74 22.23
CA GLN A 100 -25.47 -10.51 23.23
C GLN A 100 -26.84 -11.04 22.78
N GLU A 101 -27.20 -10.90 21.51
CA GLU A 101 -28.39 -11.51 20.93
C GLU A 101 -28.33 -13.04 20.98
N LEU A 102 -27.20 -13.64 20.60
CA LEU A 102 -27.00 -15.09 20.71
C LEU A 102 -27.10 -15.60 22.14
N LEU A 103 -26.59 -14.85 23.12
CA LEU A 103 -26.72 -15.20 24.54
C LEU A 103 -28.16 -15.09 25.03
N LYS A 104 -28.91 -14.08 24.57
CA LYS A 104 -30.35 -13.97 24.86
C LYS A 104 -31.13 -15.15 24.25
N ASP A 105 -30.77 -15.53 23.03
CA ASP A 105 -31.37 -16.65 22.31
C ASP A 105 -30.82 -18.01 22.73
N GLN A 106 -29.80 -18.07 23.58
CA GLN A 106 -29.20 -19.33 24.02
C GLN A 106 -30.26 -20.23 24.69
N ASN A 107 -31.13 -19.66 25.53
CA ASN A 107 -32.18 -20.42 26.19
C ASN A 107 -33.25 -20.91 25.20
N SER A 108 -33.64 -20.09 24.22
CA SER A 108 -34.63 -20.46 23.21
C SER A 108 -34.05 -21.51 22.24
N LEU A 109 -32.79 -21.37 21.85
CA LEU A 109 -32.04 -22.32 21.04
C LEU A 109 -31.83 -23.64 21.78
N ARG A 110 -31.43 -23.58 23.06
CA ARG A 110 -31.30 -24.77 23.91
C ARG A 110 -32.63 -25.46 24.06
N GLN A 111 -33.73 -24.74 24.27
CA GLN A 111 -35.07 -25.32 24.29
C GLN A 111 -35.48 -25.91 22.94
N ARG A 112 -35.12 -25.30 21.81
CA ARG A 112 -35.37 -25.85 20.46
C ARG A 112 -34.56 -27.12 20.19
N LEU A 113 -33.31 -27.18 20.66
CA LEU A 113 -32.45 -28.35 20.51
C LEU A 113 -32.81 -29.46 21.49
N MET A 114 -33.29 -29.10 22.69
CA MET A 114 -33.79 -30.04 23.69
C MET A 114 -35.22 -30.50 23.42
N ARG A 115 -35.99 -29.78 22.60
CA ARG A 115 -37.24 -30.32 22.09
C ARG A 115 -36.86 -31.61 21.38
N PRO A 116 -37.36 -32.78 21.82
CA PRO A 116 -37.19 -33.97 21.03
C PRO A 116 -37.69 -33.63 19.63
N LEU A 117 -37.10 -34.25 18.60
CA LEU A 117 -37.65 -34.26 17.23
C LEU A 117 -39.02 -34.98 17.18
N GLY A 118 -39.80 -34.91 18.26
CA GLY A 118 -41.16 -35.36 18.46
C GLY A 118 -42.10 -34.50 17.63
N ARG A 119 -42.02 -34.73 16.32
CA ARG A 119 -43.13 -34.88 15.36
C ARG A 119 -42.66 -35.20 13.94
N THR A 120 -41.41 -35.62 13.72
CA THR A 120 -41.01 -36.23 12.43
C THR A 120 -41.02 -37.76 12.44
N ASN A 121 -41.22 -38.39 13.59
CA ASN A 121 -41.59 -39.80 13.63
C ASN A 121 -43.08 -39.87 13.35
N LEU A 122 -43.45 -39.95 12.06
CA LEU A 122 -44.73 -40.53 11.69
C LEU A 122 -44.82 -41.88 12.42
N PRO A 123 -45.89 -42.15 13.18
CA PRO A 123 -46.07 -43.47 13.77
C PRO A 123 -46.23 -44.46 12.61
N VAL A 124 -45.13 -45.11 12.25
CA VAL A 124 -45.14 -46.17 11.27
C VAL A 124 -45.70 -47.41 11.98
N GLN A 125 -46.71 -48.05 11.39
CA GLN A 125 -47.21 -49.29 11.94
C GLN A 125 -46.10 -50.35 11.89
N ALA A 126 -45.97 -51.18 12.93
CA ALA A 126 -44.84 -52.09 13.08
C ALA A 126 -44.58 -53.01 11.87
N HIS A 127 -45.63 -53.36 11.12
CA HIS A 127 -45.51 -54.16 9.89
C HIS A 127 -44.91 -53.41 8.69
N LEU A 128 -44.95 -52.08 8.70
CA LEU A 128 -44.38 -51.21 7.65
C LEU A 128 -42.93 -50.82 7.95
N HIS A 129 -42.42 -51.06 9.17
CA HIS A 129 -41.05 -50.71 9.55
C HIS A 129 -40.01 -51.32 8.62
N ARG A 130 -40.19 -52.60 8.26
CA ARG A 130 -39.28 -53.29 7.35
C ARG A 130 -39.24 -52.61 5.97
N SER A 131 -40.41 -52.31 5.41
CA SER A 131 -40.52 -51.63 4.12
C SER A 131 -39.93 -50.22 4.14
N VAL A 132 -40.15 -49.47 5.22
CA VAL A 132 -39.57 -48.12 5.36
C VAL A 132 -38.04 -48.19 5.45
N VAL A 133 -37.48 -49.14 6.21
CA VAL A 133 -36.03 -49.34 6.30
C VAL A 133 -35.44 -49.72 4.94
N GLU A 134 -36.09 -50.64 4.21
CA GLU A 134 -35.66 -51.05 2.87
C GLU A 134 -35.71 -49.86 1.88
N VAL A 135 -36.75 -49.03 1.93
CA VAL A 135 -36.87 -47.83 1.07
C VAL A 135 -35.84 -46.76 1.44
N VAL A 136 -35.61 -46.50 2.73
CA VAL A 136 -34.59 -45.54 3.17
C VAL A 136 -33.20 -46.02 2.76
N LYS A 137 -32.92 -47.32 2.86
CA LYS A 137 -31.66 -47.89 2.37
C LYS A 137 -31.52 -47.69 0.86
N MET A 138 -32.53 -48.04 0.07
CA MET A 138 -32.52 -47.80 -1.38
C MET A 138 -32.33 -46.32 -1.74
N LEU A 139 -32.92 -45.42 -0.96
CA LEU A 139 -32.78 -43.98 -1.16
C LEU A 139 -31.33 -43.52 -0.90
N LEU A 140 -30.69 -44.03 0.15
CA LEU A 140 -29.29 -43.73 0.46
C LEU A 140 -28.36 -44.29 -0.61
N ASP A 141 -28.55 -45.55 -1.01
CA ASP A 141 -27.78 -46.19 -2.09
C ASP A 141 -27.94 -45.42 -3.42
N PHE A 142 -29.14 -44.90 -3.69
CA PHE A 142 -29.41 -44.05 -4.85
C PHE A 142 -28.70 -42.70 -4.77
N ILE A 143 -28.72 -42.03 -3.61
CA ILE A 143 -28.03 -40.74 -3.41
C ILE A 143 -26.53 -40.92 -3.63
N GLU A 144 -25.92 -41.94 -3.03
CA GLU A 144 -24.50 -42.26 -3.21
C GLU A 144 -24.16 -42.51 -4.70
N THR A 145 -24.96 -43.34 -5.37
CA THR A 145 -24.78 -43.60 -6.81
C THR A 145 -24.93 -42.33 -7.65
N LEU A 146 -25.88 -41.45 -7.29
CA LEU A 146 -26.11 -40.20 -8.01
C LEU A 146 -24.94 -39.23 -7.86
N GLU A 147 -24.40 -39.10 -6.65
CA GLU A 147 -23.22 -38.29 -6.36
C GLU A 147 -22.01 -38.78 -7.17
N GLU A 148 -21.73 -40.08 -7.17
CA GLU A 148 -20.65 -40.66 -7.99
C GLU A 148 -20.82 -40.35 -9.49
N LYS A 149 -22.05 -40.39 -10.01
CA LYS A 149 -22.33 -40.07 -11.41
C LYS A 149 -22.17 -38.57 -11.70
N LEU A 150 -22.58 -37.70 -10.79
CA LEU A 150 -22.36 -36.26 -10.92
C LEU A 150 -20.87 -35.91 -10.95
N ASP A 151 -20.07 -36.54 -10.08
CA ASP A 151 -18.61 -36.36 -10.06
C ASP A 151 -17.96 -36.88 -11.36
N SER A 152 -18.45 -38.00 -11.89
CA SER A 152 -18.00 -38.50 -13.20
C SER A 152 -18.34 -37.54 -14.36
N VAL A 153 -19.53 -36.93 -14.34
CA VAL A 153 -19.91 -35.93 -15.34
C VAL A 153 -19.05 -34.67 -15.21
N HIS A 154 -18.80 -34.21 -13.98
CA HIS A 154 -18.00 -33.01 -13.72
C HIS A 154 -16.51 -33.19 -14.10
N SER A 155 -15.94 -34.37 -13.86
CA SER A 155 -14.59 -34.69 -14.32
C SER A 155 -14.50 -34.80 -15.86
N CYS A 156 -15.56 -35.28 -16.53
CA CYS A 156 -15.66 -35.28 -17.99
C CYS A 156 -15.70 -33.86 -18.58
N THR A 157 -16.48 -32.95 -17.98
CA THR A 157 -16.51 -31.53 -18.41
C THR A 157 -15.16 -30.87 -18.22
N THR A 158 -14.54 -31.07 -17.07
CA THR A 158 -13.20 -30.51 -16.77
C THR A 158 -12.14 -31.01 -17.76
N THR A 159 -12.18 -32.30 -18.12
CA THR A 159 -11.26 -32.88 -19.11
C THR A 159 -11.49 -32.29 -20.50
N ARG A 160 -12.75 -32.06 -20.89
CA ARG A 160 -13.10 -31.42 -22.16
C ARG A 160 -12.56 -29.99 -22.23
N ASP A 161 -12.73 -29.20 -21.16
CA ASP A 161 -12.25 -27.82 -21.12
C ASP A 161 -10.72 -27.76 -21.25
N ARG A 162 -10.00 -28.62 -20.52
CA ARG A 162 -8.54 -28.77 -20.65
C ARG A 162 -8.11 -29.15 -22.07
N LEU A 163 -8.85 -30.04 -22.74
CA LEU A 163 -8.59 -30.41 -24.13
C LEU A 163 -8.78 -29.22 -25.08
N THR A 164 -9.83 -28.40 -24.88
CA THR A 164 -10.03 -27.19 -25.70
C THR A 164 -8.92 -26.15 -25.49
N GLN A 165 -8.44 -25.99 -24.26
CA GLN A 165 -7.31 -25.13 -23.96
C GLN A 165 -6.02 -25.61 -24.66
N LEU A 166 -5.76 -26.92 -24.62
CA LEU A 166 -4.62 -27.52 -25.29
C LEU A 166 -4.70 -27.33 -26.82
N ASN A 167 -5.86 -27.57 -27.43
CA ASN A 167 -6.07 -27.32 -28.86
C ASN A 167 -5.84 -25.86 -29.24
N THR A 168 -6.26 -24.91 -28.39
CA THR A 168 -6.02 -23.48 -28.61
C THR A 168 -4.52 -23.16 -28.54
N SER A 169 -3.80 -23.72 -27.56
CA SER A 169 -2.35 -23.53 -27.46
C SER A 169 -1.58 -24.14 -28.63
N LEU A 170 -2.03 -25.31 -29.13
CA LEU A 170 -1.46 -25.93 -30.33
C LEU A 170 -1.66 -25.03 -31.55
N ALA A 171 -2.85 -24.46 -31.74
CA ALA A 171 -3.12 -23.55 -32.84
C ALA A 171 -2.23 -22.29 -32.79
N GLN A 172 -2.00 -21.74 -31.60
CA GLN A 172 -1.07 -20.61 -31.40
C GLN A 172 0.37 -20.98 -31.73
N LEU A 173 0.83 -22.16 -31.30
CA LEU A 173 2.18 -22.63 -31.59
C LEU A 173 2.38 -22.84 -33.10
N LEU A 174 1.38 -23.44 -33.79
CA LEU A 174 1.42 -23.60 -35.24
C LEU A 174 1.47 -22.24 -35.97
N ALA A 175 0.74 -21.23 -35.48
CA ALA A 175 0.80 -19.88 -36.02
C ALA A 175 2.21 -19.26 -35.85
N GLN A 176 2.82 -19.39 -34.66
CA GLN A 176 4.18 -18.94 -34.42
C GLN A 176 5.21 -19.65 -35.29
N VAL A 177 5.06 -20.97 -35.51
CA VAL A 177 5.93 -21.73 -36.42
C VAL A 177 5.81 -21.21 -37.85
N ALA A 178 4.59 -20.90 -38.31
CA ALA A 178 4.37 -20.31 -39.62
C ALA A 178 5.02 -18.92 -39.75
N GLU A 179 4.92 -18.09 -38.72
CA GLU A 179 5.60 -16.78 -38.66
C GLU A 179 7.12 -16.93 -38.71
N VAL A 180 7.70 -17.83 -37.90
CA VAL A 180 9.14 -18.10 -37.91
C VAL A 180 9.60 -18.62 -39.28
N GLN A 181 8.82 -19.49 -39.91
CA GLN A 181 9.12 -19.98 -41.24
C GLN A 181 9.06 -18.86 -42.30
N SER A 182 8.08 -17.95 -42.20
CA SER A 182 7.99 -16.77 -43.05
C SER A 182 9.20 -15.84 -42.88
N LEU A 183 9.59 -15.54 -41.64
CA LEU A 183 10.77 -14.73 -41.32
C LEU A 183 12.06 -15.40 -41.82
N SER A 184 12.19 -16.71 -41.65
CA SER A 184 13.33 -17.48 -42.17
C SER A 184 13.44 -17.37 -43.70
N ASN A 185 12.32 -17.53 -44.40
CA ASN A 185 12.27 -17.38 -45.86
C ASN A 185 12.63 -15.95 -46.29
N GLN A 186 12.18 -14.92 -45.57
CA GLN A 186 12.60 -13.55 -45.82
C GLN A 186 14.12 -13.41 -45.65
N VAL A 187 14.70 -13.85 -44.53
CA VAL A 187 16.16 -13.77 -44.31
C VAL A 187 16.95 -14.46 -45.43
N LEU A 188 16.48 -15.61 -45.93
CA LEU A 188 17.11 -16.29 -47.06
C LEU A 188 17.02 -15.48 -48.36
N GLN A 189 15.86 -14.90 -48.68
CA GLN A 189 15.70 -14.01 -49.84
C GLN A 189 16.62 -12.79 -49.75
N TRP A 190 16.72 -12.16 -48.57
CA TRP A 190 17.63 -11.04 -48.36
C TRP A 190 19.09 -11.43 -48.57
N LYS A 191 19.50 -12.63 -48.12
CA LYS A 191 20.85 -13.16 -48.36
C LYS A 191 21.13 -13.38 -49.85
N GLU A 192 20.19 -13.92 -50.61
CA GLU A 192 20.32 -14.12 -52.05
C GLU A 192 20.46 -12.78 -52.82
N VAL A 193 19.64 -11.79 -52.47
CA VAL A 193 19.73 -10.42 -53.03
C VAL A 193 21.09 -9.79 -52.73
N VAL A 194 21.60 -9.93 -51.50
CA VAL A 194 22.95 -9.41 -51.15
C VAL A 194 24.05 -10.13 -51.92
N SER A 195 23.94 -11.46 -52.10
CA SER A 195 24.94 -12.24 -52.85
C SER A 195 24.95 -11.94 -54.35
N SER A 196 23.79 -11.64 -54.96
CA SER A 196 23.70 -11.25 -56.37
C SER A 196 24.29 -9.85 -56.61
N LEU A 197 24.02 -8.88 -55.73
CA LEU A 197 24.65 -7.56 -55.77
C LEU A 197 26.19 -7.62 -55.64
N GLN A 198 26.72 -8.54 -54.83
CA GLN A 198 28.16 -8.74 -54.68
C GLN A 198 28.79 -9.41 -55.92
N SER A 199 28.02 -10.20 -56.66
CA SER A 199 28.45 -10.86 -57.90
C SER A 199 28.48 -9.87 -59.07
N ASP A 200 27.51 -8.96 -59.17
CA ASP A 200 27.42 -7.94 -60.22
C ASP A 200 28.44 -6.80 -60.05
N THR A 201 28.99 -6.61 -58.84
CA THR A 201 30.07 -5.63 -58.58
C THR A 201 31.46 -6.20 -58.89
N SER A 202 31.55 -7.50 -59.23
CA SER A 202 32.80 -8.22 -59.46
C SER A 202 33.04 -8.58 -60.94
N ALA A 203 32.27 -7.99 -61.88
CA ALA A 203 32.42 -8.14 -63.33
C ALA A 203 32.99 -6.89 -63.99
#